data_AF-A0A194WS25-F1
#
_entry.id   AF-A0A194WS25-F1
#
_cell.length_a   1.000
_cell.length_b   1.000
_cell.length_c   1.000
_cell.angle_alpha   90.00
_cell.angle_beta   90.00
_cell.angle_gamma   90.00
#
_symmetry.space_group_name_H-M   'P 1'
#
loop_
_entity.id
_entity.type
_entity.pdbx_description
1 polymer ?
#
loop_
_entity_poly.entity_id
_entity_poly.type
_entity_poly.pdbx_seq_one_letter_code
_entity_poly.pdbx_strand_id
1 'polypeptide(L)'
;MDEALLPALIDERARLEPDRLYCAFLRTVNINDGVVKLSYSDFANAVNRLAWFIEETFGKSDDFTTLAYVGLTDIRYALITLAAAKTGHKAFLMSMVNPVPAQLRLLEAAKCDHLLVAADFPAFKPAITAMASRRPLKVVEIASVDHWIAKDKAKEYPFRATLSDNPRQPFVFLTWLPIILLLLQPTGIGTILGIWCQMLNSPEITEWRSKDLFSKHPTKDLWKYQGRADDTFVMATSPTCNPLGMEAVMVTHPRIITALLAGHGCEKTAWLLEVHDPPVHEGEKTKLVDELWPYVEKANEVAQSHMRVEDKQAIVFNQKGKSFPRAGKGSVQRKLALAAYEKELDSVHS
;
A
#
# COMPACT_ATOMS: atom_id res chain seq x y z
N MET A 1 31.72 4.58 2.56
CA MET A 1 30.39 4.77 3.21
C MET A 1 29.42 3.66 2.83
N ASP A 2 29.80 2.77 1.91
CA ASP A 2 28.87 1.90 1.17
C ASP A 2 28.49 0.59 1.87
N GLU A 3 28.67 0.49 3.19
CA GLU A 3 28.47 -0.77 3.92
C GLU A 3 27.63 -0.65 5.20
N ALA A 4 27.14 0.54 5.60
CA ALA A 4 26.33 0.62 6.82
C ALA A 4 24.91 0.06 6.62
N LEU A 5 24.43 -0.75 7.58
CA LEU A 5 23.04 -1.23 7.56
C LEU A 5 22.06 -0.10 7.90
N LEU A 6 20.81 -0.22 7.43
CA LEU A 6 19.78 0.81 7.57
C LEU A 6 19.63 1.36 9.01
N PRO A 7 19.61 0.56 10.10
CA PRO A 7 19.52 1.12 11.44
C PRO A 7 20.70 2.04 11.81
N ALA A 8 21.92 1.72 11.35
CA ALA A 8 23.10 2.55 11.58
C ALA A 8 23.04 3.86 10.78
N LEU A 9 22.52 3.82 9.55
CA LEU A 9 22.32 5.01 8.72
C LEU A 9 21.28 5.96 9.31
N ILE A 10 20.21 5.43 9.91
CA ILE A 10 19.23 6.25 10.64
C ILE A 10 19.87 6.95 11.84
N ASP A 11 20.69 6.24 12.63
CA ASP A 11 21.40 6.84 13.77
C ASP A 11 22.44 7.88 13.33
N GLU A 12 23.11 7.66 12.20
CA GLU A 12 24.03 8.64 11.61
C GLU A 12 23.29 9.90 11.14
N ARG A 13 22.21 9.75 10.37
CA ARG A 13 21.39 10.90 9.94
C ARG A 13 20.78 11.65 11.13
N ALA A 14 20.35 10.94 12.17
CA ALA A 14 19.87 11.57 13.39
C ALA A 14 20.95 12.40 14.10
N ARG A 15 22.23 12.08 13.93
CA ARG A 15 23.36 12.87 14.47
C ARG A 15 23.74 14.04 13.56
N LEU A 16 23.76 13.82 12.24
CA LEU A 16 24.20 14.83 11.27
C LEU A 16 23.11 15.85 10.93
N GLU A 17 21.85 15.40 10.85
CA GLU A 17 20.68 16.17 10.43
C GLU A 17 19.50 15.96 11.41
N PRO A 18 19.65 16.26 12.71
CA PRO A 18 18.70 15.87 13.77
C PRO A 18 17.28 16.41 13.55
N ASP A 19 17.15 17.64 13.04
CA ASP A 19 15.88 18.33 12.85
C ASP A 19 15.24 18.07 11.49
N ARG A 20 15.96 17.40 10.57
CA ARG A 20 15.43 17.10 9.24
C ARG A 20 14.20 16.20 9.38
N LEU A 21 13.13 16.58 8.70
CA LEU A 21 11.88 15.81 8.71
C LEU A 21 12.13 14.41 8.13
N TYR A 22 11.82 13.38 8.94
CA TYR A 22 11.81 12.00 8.50
C TYR A 22 10.45 11.66 7.86
N CYS A 23 9.36 11.90 8.57
CA CYS A 23 8.01 11.68 8.06
C CYS A 23 6.96 12.57 8.73
N ALA A 24 5.81 12.71 8.08
CA ALA A 24 4.61 13.29 8.67
C ALA A 24 3.40 12.39 8.38
N PHE A 25 2.52 12.23 9.37
CA PHE A 25 1.31 11.41 9.25
C PHE A 25 0.17 11.99 10.09
N LEU A 26 -1.08 11.67 9.74
CA LEU A 26 -2.23 12.09 10.54
C LEU A 26 -2.26 11.32 11.85
N ARG A 27 -2.55 12.02 12.96
CA ARG A 27 -2.66 11.40 14.28
C ARG A 27 -3.74 10.33 14.32
N THR A 28 -4.86 10.59 13.65
CA THR A 28 -5.97 9.65 13.47
C THR A 28 -6.51 9.77 12.04
N VAL A 29 -7.53 8.98 11.69
CA VAL A 29 -8.27 9.15 10.42
C VAL A 29 -9.00 10.49 10.34
N ASN A 30 -9.22 11.18 11.47
CA ASN A 30 -9.80 12.51 11.51
C ASN A 30 -8.69 13.57 11.33
N ILE A 31 -8.74 14.29 10.21
CA ILE A 31 -7.76 15.32 9.87
C ILE A 31 -7.68 16.47 10.90
N ASN A 32 -8.74 16.68 11.69
CA ASN A 32 -8.77 17.73 12.71
C ASN A 32 -7.96 17.38 13.95
N ASP A 33 -7.61 16.11 14.14
CA ASP A 33 -6.78 15.65 15.26
C ASP A 33 -5.29 15.98 15.06
N GLY A 34 -4.97 16.58 13.91
CA GLY A 34 -3.67 17.13 13.61
C GLY A 34 -2.71 16.16 12.93
N VAL A 35 -1.54 16.71 12.59
CA VAL A 35 -0.48 16.01 11.87
C VAL A 35 0.69 15.85 12.81
N VAL A 36 1.15 14.61 12.96
CA VAL A 36 2.39 14.28 13.65
C VAL A 36 3.54 14.45 12.67
N LYS A 37 4.56 15.21 13.06
CA LYS A 37 5.82 15.36 12.33
C LYS A 37 6.95 14.77 13.17
N LEU A 38 7.73 13.89 12.57
CA LEU A 38 8.90 13.28 13.18
C LEU A 38 10.16 13.70 12.44
N SER A 39 11.13 14.25 13.15
CA SER A 39 12.49 14.43 12.66
C SER A 39 13.28 13.11 12.67
N TYR A 40 14.48 13.10 12.08
CA TYR A 40 15.37 11.95 12.20
C TYR A 40 15.76 11.65 13.65
N SER A 41 15.99 12.69 14.47
CA SER A 41 16.27 12.49 15.90
C SER A 41 15.09 11.89 16.65
N ASP A 42 13.85 12.33 16.37
CA ASP A 42 12.64 11.75 16.94
C ASP A 42 12.49 10.27 16.58
N PHE A 43 12.70 9.95 15.29
CA PHE A 43 12.53 8.60 14.78
C PHE A 43 13.59 7.65 15.33
N ALA A 44 14.87 8.05 15.35
CA ALA A 44 15.94 7.26 15.95
C ALA A 44 15.72 7.06 17.47
N ASN A 45 15.24 8.08 18.18
CA ASN A 45 14.87 7.99 19.58
C ASN A 45 13.78 6.94 19.83
N ALA A 46 12.73 6.94 19.00
CA ALA A 46 11.66 5.94 19.04
C ALA A 46 12.15 4.51 18.76
N VAL A 47 13.04 4.34 17.76
CA VAL A 47 13.67 3.05 17.44
C VAL A 47 14.51 2.55 18.63
N ASN A 48 15.29 3.43 19.27
CA ASN A 48 16.11 3.07 20.43
C ASN A 48 15.25 2.62 21.62
N ARG A 49 14.17 3.35 21.91
CA ARG A 49 13.21 2.97 22.97
C ARG A 49 12.63 1.59 22.71
N LEU A 50 12.22 1.34 21.47
CA LEU A 50 11.62 0.07 21.09
C LEU A 50 12.64 -1.08 21.07
N ALA A 51 13.90 -0.81 20.72
CA ALA A 51 14.97 -1.81 20.76
C ALA A 51 15.25 -2.27 22.19
N TRP A 52 15.33 -1.34 23.16
CA TRP A 52 15.44 -1.70 24.58
C TRP A 52 14.23 -2.50 25.06
N PHE A 53 13.01 -2.10 24.68
CA PHE A 53 11.80 -2.87 25.01
C PHE A 53 11.84 -4.30 24.46
N ILE A 54 12.28 -4.49 23.21
CA ILE A 54 12.40 -5.81 22.59
C ILE A 54 13.43 -6.66 23.35
N GLU A 55 14.62 -6.10 23.65
CA GLU A 55 15.66 -6.82 24.40
C GLU A 55 15.20 -7.19 25.82
N GLU A 56 14.51 -6.30 26.53
CA GLU A 56 13.98 -6.58 27.86
C GLU A 56 12.89 -7.66 27.83
N THR A 57 12.12 -7.74 26.75
CA THR A 57 10.97 -8.64 26.62
C THR A 57 11.36 -10.03 26.08
N PHE A 58 12.26 -10.08 25.10
CA PHE A 58 12.60 -11.28 24.34
C PHE A 58 14.09 -11.67 24.43
N GLY A 59 14.93 -10.82 25.03
CA GLY A 59 16.38 -10.96 24.95
C GLY A 59 16.92 -10.42 23.63
N LYS A 60 18.22 -10.53 23.42
CA LYS A 60 18.83 -10.40 22.08
C LYS A 60 18.70 -11.72 21.33
N SER A 61 18.69 -11.64 20.00
CA SER A 61 18.72 -12.83 19.14
C SER A 61 20.03 -12.88 18.36
N ASP A 62 20.68 -14.04 18.39
CA ASP A 62 21.89 -14.32 17.59
C ASP A 62 21.56 -15.11 16.32
N ASP A 63 20.29 -15.51 16.15
CA ASP A 63 19.80 -16.40 15.09
C ASP A 63 18.71 -15.78 14.21
N PHE A 64 18.45 -14.49 14.37
CA PHE A 64 17.39 -13.77 13.67
C PHE A 64 16.01 -14.40 13.87
N THR A 65 15.69 -14.69 15.14
CA THR A 65 14.36 -15.08 15.59
C THR A 65 13.32 -14.07 15.08
N THR A 66 12.17 -14.57 14.61
CA THR A 66 11.14 -13.75 13.98
C THR A 66 10.21 -13.13 15.03
N LEU A 67 10.08 -11.81 15.00
CA LEU A 67 9.07 -11.06 15.77
C LEU A 67 7.92 -10.63 14.86
N ALA A 68 6.74 -11.21 15.04
CA ALA A 68 5.56 -10.81 14.28
C ALA A 68 4.90 -9.57 14.89
N TYR A 69 4.55 -8.58 14.06
CA TYR A 69 3.74 -7.44 14.48
C TYR A 69 2.31 -7.55 13.95
N VAL A 70 1.36 -7.34 14.86
CA VAL A 70 -0.07 -7.29 14.62
C VAL A 70 -0.60 -5.94 15.09
N GLY A 71 -0.97 -5.09 14.15
CA GLY A 71 -1.50 -3.76 14.47
C GLY A 71 -1.85 -2.93 13.24
N LEU A 72 -2.19 -1.67 13.49
CA LEU A 72 -2.47 -0.68 12.46
C LEU A 72 -1.27 -0.51 11.52
N THR A 73 -1.54 -0.26 10.25
CA THR A 73 -0.50 0.04 9.24
C THR A 73 -0.02 1.49 9.42
N ASP A 74 0.80 1.70 10.43
CA ASP A 74 1.36 3.01 10.81
C ASP A 74 2.88 2.93 11.04
N ILE A 75 3.46 4.00 11.61
CA ILE A 75 4.91 4.16 11.76
C ILE A 75 5.57 3.05 12.57
N ARG A 76 4.79 2.32 13.39
CA ARG A 76 5.26 1.16 14.14
C ARG A 76 5.80 0.06 13.23
N TYR A 77 5.33 -0.05 11.98
CA TYR A 77 5.92 -1.00 11.01
C TYR A 77 7.42 -0.72 10.80
N ALA A 78 7.79 0.55 10.61
CA ALA A 78 9.18 0.95 10.45
C ALA A 78 9.95 0.85 11.78
N LEU A 79 9.35 1.29 12.89
CA LEU A 79 9.97 1.21 14.21
C LEU A 79 10.32 -0.22 14.59
N ILE A 80 9.36 -1.15 14.50
CA ILE A 80 9.54 -2.56 14.85
C ILE A 80 10.56 -3.21 13.93
N THR A 81 10.53 -2.91 12.64
CA THR A 81 11.51 -3.47 11.70
C THR A 81 12.94 -3.08 12.07
N LEU A 82 13.18 -1.79 12.36
CA LEU A 82 14.51 -1.32 12.73
C LEU A 82 14.92 -1.79 14.13
N ALA A 83 14.02 -1.76 15.10
CA ALA A 83 14.29 -2.21 16.46
C ALA A 83 14.55 -3.73 16.53
N ALA A 84 13.81 -4.53 15.75
CA ALA A 84 14.07 -5.95 15.59
C ALA A 84 15.47 -6.17 15.01
N ALA A 85 15.83 -5.46 13.94
CA ALA A 85 17.17 -5.55 13.35
C ALA A 85 18.27 -5.16 14.35
N LYS A 86 18.07 -4.09 15.15
CA LYS A 86 19.04 -3.66 16.18
C LYS A 86 19.28 -4.72 17.25
N THR A 87 18.26 -5.49 17.59
CA THR A 87 18.30 -6.53 18.63
C THR A 87 18.64 -7.92 18.09
N GLY A 88 19.04 -8.01 16.81
CA GLY A 88 19.41 -9.25 16.15
C GLY A 88 18.23 -10.13 15.73
N HIS A 89 17.00 -9.60 15.77
CA HIS A 89 15.79 -10.24 15.27
C HIS A 89 15.49 -9.85 13.81
N LYS A 90 14.46 -10.49 13.24
CA LYS A 90 13.80 -10.02 12.01
C LYS A 90 12.31 -9.78 12.26
N ALA A 91 11.76 -8.74 11.65
CA ALA A 91 10.34 -8.44 11.78
C ALA A 91 9.49 -9.25 10.78
N PHE A 92 8.31 -9.68 11.20
CA PHE A 92 7.25 -10.18 10.31
C PHE A 92 6.02 -9.28 10.43
N LEU A 93 5.76 -8.48 9.40
CA LEU A 93 4.63 -7.56 9.38
C LEU A 93 3.39 -8.30 8.89
N MET A 94 2.54 -8.74 9.82
CA MET A 94 1.39 -9.60 9.50
C MET A 94 0.30 -8.81 8.78
N SER A 95 -0.25 -9.40 7.71
CA SER A 95 -1.42 -8.85 7.04
C SER A 95 -2.67 -9.26 7.78
N MET A 96 -3.43 -8.28 8.25
CA MET A 96 -4.57 -8.54 9.12
C MET A 96 -5.81 -9.03 8.36
N VAL A 97 -5.84 -8.95 7.02
CA VAL A 97 -7.00 -9.41 6.21
C VAL A 97 -7.06 -10.92 5.99
N ASN A 98 -6.03 -11.67 6.43
CA ASN A 98 -5.98 -13.11 6.24
C ASN A 98 -6.80 -13.85 7.31
N PRO A 99 -7.53 -14.93 6.94
CA PRO A 99 -8.24 -15.76 7.91
C PRO A 99 -7.25 -16.54 8.81
N VAL A 100 -7.68 -16.91 10.02
CA VAL A 100 -6.84 -17.59 11.04
C VAL A 100 -6.03 -18.78 10.50
N PRO A 101 -6.60 -19.72 9.70
CA PRO A 101 -5.81 -20.82 9.13
C PRO A 101 -4.67 -20.35 8.22
N ALA A 102 -4.86 -19.26 7.46
CA ALA A 102 -3.81 -18.70 6.63
C ALA A 102 -2.73 -18.02 7.48
N GLN A 103 -3.10 -17.33 8.56
CA GLN A 103 -2.13 -16.75 9.50
C GLN A 103 -1.24 -17.81 10.16
N LEU A 104 -1.82 -18.93 10.57
CA LEU A 104 -1.06 -20.03 11.18
C LEU A 104 -0.01 -20.61 10.24
N ARG A 105 -0.36 -20.79 8.96
CA ARG A 105 0.59 -21.23 7.92
C ARG A 105 1.71 -20.21 7.71
N LEU A 106 1.39 -18.92 7.74
CA LEU A 106 2.39 -17.86 7.60
C LEU A 106 3.34 -17.82 8.81
N LEU A 107 2.81 -17.94 10.03
CA LEU A 107 3.61 -18.03 11.25
C LEU A 107 4.52 -19.26 11.25
N GLU A 108 4.04 -20.40 10.74
CA GLU A 108 4.84 -21.62 10.56
C GLU A 108 5.96 -21.42 9.53
N ALA A 109 5.63 -20.88 8.34
CA ALA A 109 6.61 -20.57 7.30
C ALA A 109 7.67 -19.56 7.76
N ALA A 110 7.26 -18.57 8.56
CA ALA A 110 8.15 -17.58 9.15
C ALA A 110 8.89 -18.08 10.40
N LYS A 111 8.66 -19.33 10.84
CA LYS A 111 9.18 -19.89 12.09
C LYS A 111 9.00 -18.94 13.27
N CYS A 112 7.80 -18.36 13.39
CA CYS A 112 7.48 -17.31 14.33
C CYS A 112 6.48 -17.80 15.39
N ASP A 113 6.85 -17.58 16.65
CA ASP A 113 6.09 -17.86 17.87
C ASP A 113 5.95 -16.61 18.76
N HIS A 114 6.60 -15.50 18.41
CA HIS A 114 6.59 -14.25 19.16
C HIS A 114 5.73 -13.18 18.47
N LEU A 115 4.68 -12.71 19.13
CA LEU A 115 3.75 -11.72 18.60
C LEU A 115 3.77 -10.44 19.44
N LEU A 116 4.08 -9.32 18.78
CA LEU A 116 3.85 -7.96 19.25
C LEU A 116 2.47 -7.49 18.77
N VAL A 117 1.56 -7.22 19.71
CA VAL A 117 0.16 -6.85 19.41
C VAL A 117 -0.11 -5.42 19.86
N ALA A 118 -0.50 -4.57 18.93
CA ALA A 118 -0.87 -3.18 19.22
C ALA A 118 -2.01 -3.10 20.24
N ALA A 119 -1.75 -2.48 21.41
CA ALA A 119 -2.74 -2.34 22.48
C ALA A 119 -3.96 -1.50 22.06
N ASP A 120 -3.76 -0.54 21.15
CA ASP A 120 -4.79 0.33 20.56
C ASP A 120 -5.52 -0.31 19.35
N PHE A 121 -5.39 -1.63 19.18
CA PHE A 121 -6.04 -2.38 18.09
C PHE A 121 -6.85 -3.59 18.58
N PRO A 122 -7.92 -3.37 19.39
CA PRO A 122 -8.65 -4.45 20.06
C PRO A 122 -9.42 -5.37 19.11
N ALA A 123 -9.75 -4.89 17.90
CA ALA A 123 -10.53 -5.64 16.90
C ALA A 123 -9.92 -7.00 16.54
N PHE A 124 -8.60 -7.17 16.72
CA PHE A 124 -7.89 -8.41 16.38
C PHE A 124 -7.68 -9.37 17.54
N LYS A 125 -8.04 -9.00 18.77
CA LYS A 125 -7.92 -9.89 19.93
C LYS A 125 -8.59 -11.27 19.71
N PRO A 126 -9.80 -11.38 19.12
CA PRO A 126 -10.40 -12.70 18.86
C PRO A 126 -9.57 -13.58 17.93
N ALA A 127 -8.96 -13.01 16.88
CA ALA A 127 -8.12 -13.76 15.95
C ALA A 127 -6.82 -14.23 16.62
N ILE A 128 -6.22 -13.38 17.46
CA ILE A 128 -5.03 -13.74 18.25
C ILE A 128 -5.34 -14.87 19.23
N THR A 129 -6.45 -14.77 19.97
CA THR A 129 -6.92 -15.85 20.86
C THR A 129 -7.13 -17.16 20.10
N ALA A 130 -7.73 -17.09 18.90
CA ALA A 130 -7.94 -18.26 18.06
C ALA A 130 -6.64 -18.86 17.49
N MET A 131 -5.59 -18.05 17.28
CA MET A 131 -4.27 -18.55 16.88
C MET A 131 -3.54 -19.17 18.08
N ALA A 132 -3.55 -18.50 19.24
CA ALA A 132 -2.89 -18.94 20.46
C ALA A 132 -3.51 -20.22 21.05
N SER A 133 -4.79 -20.51 20.78
CA SER A 133 -5.42 -21.78 21.16
C SER A 133 -5.01 -22.96 20.28
N ARG A 134 -4.42 -22.71 19.10
CA ARG A 134 -4.02 -23.74 18.12
C ARG A 134 -2.52 -24.01 18.10
N ARG A 135 -1.70 -23.08 18.61
CA ARG A 135 -0.25 -23.27 18.78
C ARG A 135 0.29 -22.36 19.89
N PRO A 136 1.39 -22.74 20.56
CA PRO A 136 2.06 -21.87 21.52
C PRO A 136 2.52 -20.58 20.85
N LEU A 137 2.10 -19.44 21.40
CA LEU A 137 2.52 -18.09 20.98
C LEU A 137 2.84 -17.26 22.22
N LYS A 138 4.00 -16.61 22.24
CA LYS A 138 4.32 -15.56 23.21
C LYS A 138 3.75 -14.24 22.70
N VAL A 139 2.58 -13.89 23.22
CA VAL A 139 1.87 -12.66 22.86
C VAL A 139 2.21 -11.56 23.85
N VAL A 140 2.72 -10.45 23.34
CA VAL A 140 3.08 -9.26 24.13
C VAL A 140 2.34 -8.06 23.56
N GLU A 141 1.63 -7.32 24.41
CA GLU A 141 1.03 -6.06 24.01
C GLU A 141 2.11 -4.97 23.88
N ILE A 142 2.06 -4.22 22.78
CA ILE A 142 2.92 -3.06 22.51
C ILE A 142 2.09 -1.78 22.61
N ALA A 143 2.65 -0.74 23.24
CA ALA A 143 1.97 0.53 23.47
C ALA A 143 1.55 1.24 22.16
N SER A 144 0.69 2.26 22.29
CA SER A 144 0.25 3.10 21.18
C SER A 144 1.41 3.83 20.52
N VAL A 145 1.19 4.32 19.31
CA VAL A 145 2.21 5.09 18.56
C VAL A 145 2.74 6.28 19.36
N ASP A 146 1.88 6.98 20.11
CA ASP A 146 2.24 8.16 20.89
C ASP A 146 3.25 7.88 22.01
N HIS A 147 3.21 6.67 22.59
CA HIS A 147 4.20 6.26 23.58
C HIS A 147 5.59 6.16 22.97
N TRP A 148 5.71 5.55 21.78
CA TRP A 148 7.00 5.30 21.14
C TRP A 148 7.64 6.57 20.60
N ILE A 149 6.83 7.49 20.10
CA ILE A 149 7.30 8.76 19.50
C ILE A 149 7.41 9.90 20.52
N ALA A 150 7.28 9.61 21.81
CA ALA A 150 7.43 10.58 22.87
C ALA A 150 8.81 11.27 22.82
N LYS A 151 8.83 12.57 23.13
CA LYS A 151 10.00 13.45 22.93
C LYS A 151 11.06 13.31 24.01
N ASP A 152 10.76 12.63 25.14
CA ASP A 152 11.77 12.36 26.15
C ASP A 152 12.89 11.50 25.56
N LYS A 153 14.13 11.80 25.94
CA LYS A 153 15.30 11.13 25.36
C LYS A 153 15.40 9.70 25.88
N ALA A 154 15.31 8.73 24.99
CA ALA A 154 15.60 7.34 25.26
C ALA A 154 17.12 7.11 25.33
N LYS A 155 17.52 6.06 26.06
CA LYS A 155 18.89 5.57 26.04
C LYS A 155 19.22 5.08 24.63
N GLU A 156 20.35 5.52 24.08
CA GLU A 156 20.82 5.05 22.77
C GLU A 156 21.03 3.53 22.80
N TYR A 157 20.52 2.85 21.78
CA TYR A 157 20.72 1.42 21.62
C TYR A 157 21.93 1.18 20.72
N PRO A 158 23.00 0.51 21.21
CA PRO A 158 24.22 0.35 20.43
C PRO A 158 24.00 -0.58 19.23
N PHE A 159 24.24 -0.07 18.03
CA PHE A 159 24.20 -0.85 16.80
C PHE A 159 25.30 -0.39 15.83
N ARG A 160 26.16 -1.33 15.40
CA ARG A 160 27.33 -1.03 14.55
C ARG A 160 27.56 -2.11 13.49
N ALA A 161 26.51 -2.76 13.01
CA ALA A 161 26.63 -3.80 12.00
C ALA A 161 26.73 -3.21 10.58
N THR A 162 27.62 -3.79 9.78
CA THR A 162 27.81 -3.46 8.37
C THR A 162 27.32 -4.60 7.46
N LEU A 163 27.16 -4.31 6.17
CA LEU A 163 26.86 -5.27 5.11
C LEU A 163 27.98 -6.30 4.97
N SER A 164 29.24 -5.94 5.23
CA SER A 164 30.36 -6.89 5.22
C SER A 164 30.31 -7.83 6.42
N ASP A 165 29.89 -7.35 7.60
CA ASP A 165 29.68 -8.20 8.78
C ASP A 165 28.54 -9.20 8.57
N ASN A 166 27.45 -8.78 7.91
CA ASN A 166 26.23 -9.58 7.77
C ASN A 166 25.56 -9.45 6.39
N PRO A 167 26.18 -9.98 5.31
CA PRO A 167 25.71 -9.77 3.92
C PRO A 167 24.37 -10.42 3.59
N ARG A 168 23.87 -11.30 4.47
CA ARG A 168 22.60 -12.03 4.30
C ARG A 168 21.67 -11.88 5.51
N GLN A 169 21.83 -10.84 6.32
CA GLN A 169 20.96 -10.62 7.47
C GLN A 169 19.50 -10.52 6.99
N PRO A 170 18.61 -11.43 7.43
CA PRO A 170 17.20 -11.30 7.13
C PRO A 170 16.64 -10.10 7.91
N PHE A 171 16.18 -9.09 7.17
CA PHE A 171 15.73 -7.82 7.75
C PHE A 171 14.23 -7.83 8.09
N VAL A 172 13.41 -8.29 7.15
CA VAL A 172 11.95 -8.35 7.29
C VAL A 172 11.37 -9.48 6.47
N PHE A 173 10.44 -10.23 7.06
CA PHE A 173 9.57 -11.16 6.35
C PHE A 173 8.32 -10.40 5.91
N LEU A 174 8.16 -10.24 4.59
CA LEU A 174 7.00 -9.60 4.01
C LEU A 174 6.11 -10.65 3.34
N THR A 175 4.80 -10.57 3.60
CA THR A 175 3.83 -11.31 2.79
C THR A 175 3.39 -10.44 1.61
N TRP A 176 2.80 -11.04 0.58
CA TRP A 176 2.46 -10.34 -0.67
C TRP A 176 1.52 -9.12 -0.49
N LEU A 177 0.79 -9.03 0.62
CA LEU A 177 -0.07 -7.88 0.98
C LEU A 177 0.67 -6.72 1.66
N PRO A 178 1.54 -6.93 2.67
CA PRO A 178 2.39 -5.91 3.27
C PRO A 178 3.28 -5.19 2.27
N ILE A 179 3.82 -5.87 1.24
CA ILE A 179 4.59 -5.23 0.16
C ILE A 179 3.73 -4.17 -0.55
N ILE A 180 2.45 -4.46 -0.75
CA ILE A 180 1.51 -3.60 -1.46
C ILE A 180 0.90 -2.53 -0.53
N LEU A 181 0.64 -2.82 0.75
CA LEU A 181 0.26 -1.80 1.74
C LEU A 181 1.42 -0.85 2.02
N LEU A 182 2.66 -1.34 1.99
CA LEU A 182 3.82 -0.48 1.95
C LEU A 182 3.75 0.36 0.63
N LEU A 183 3.59 -0.24 -0.54
CA LEU A 183 3.57 0.54 -1.79
C LEU A 183 2.29 1.39 -2.05
N LEU A 184 1.18 1.21 -1.32
CA LEU A 184 -0.14 1.83 -1.62
C LEU A 184 -0.81 2.56 -0.44
N GLN A 185 -0.21 2.63 0.75
CA GLN A 185 -0.77 3.47 1.81
C GLN A 185 -0.39 4.94 1.56
N PRO A 186 -1.36 5.87 1.47
CA PRO A 186 -1.09 7.31 1.35
C PRO A 186 -0.48 7.91 2.63
N THR A 187 -0.35 7.10 3.70
CA THR A 187 0.28 7.44 4.97
C THR A 187 1.76 7.05 4.98
N GLY A 188 2.55 7.51 4.00
CA GLY A 188 4.02 7.69 4.07
C GLY A 188 4.96 6.51 4.38
N ILE A 189 4.66 5.64 5.33
CA ILE A 189 5.55 4.60 5.89
C ILE A 189 5.83 3.48 4.88
N GLY A 190 4.83 3.25 4.05
CA GLY A 190 4.88 2.23 3.07
C GLY A 190 5.82 2.51 1.91
N THR A 191 5.66 3.71 1.36
CA THR A 191 6.54 4.23 0.33
C THR A 191 7.94 4.35 0.90
N ILE A 192 8.09 4.77 2.17
CA ILE A 192 9.40 4.88 2.85
C ILE A 192 10.21 3.56 2.81
N LEU A 193 9.68 2.38 3.16
CA LEU A 193 10.54 1.17 3.21
C LEU A 193 11.01 0.70 1.81
N GLY A 194 10.15 0.79 0.80
CA GLY A 194 10.48 0.45 -0.59
C GLY A 194 11.37 1.50 -1.28
N ILE A 195 11.07 2.79 -1.05
CA ILE A 195 11.88 3.92 -1.48
C ILE A 195 13.27 3.85 -0.87
N TRP A 196 13.39 3.52 0.42
CA TRP A 196 14.68 3.47 1.10
C TRP A 196 15.55 2.30 0.65
N CYS A 197 14.98 1.12 0.40
CA CYS A 197 15.76 0.01 -0.17
C CYS A 197 16.33 0.35 -1.57
N GLN A 198 15.62 1.17 -2.36
CA GLN A 198 16.12 1.60 -3.67
C GLN A 198 17.04 2.82 -3.61
N MET A 199 16.76 3.85 -2.79
CA MET A 199 17.67 4.99 -2.61
C MET A 199 18.99 4.60 -1.95
N LEU A 200 19.00 3.59 -1.07
CA LEU A 200 20.24 3.08 -0.47
C LEU A 200 21.07 2.23 -1.46
N ASN A 201 20.41 1.52 -2.38
CA ASN A 201 21.09 0.76 -3.43
C ASN A 201 21.50 1.62 -4.63
N SER A 202 21.05 2.88 -4.67
CA SER A 202 21.30 3.85 -5.74
C SER A 202 21.49 5.25 -5.13
N PRO A 203 22.67 5.56 -4.56
CA PRO A 203 22.97 6.86 -3.94
C PRO A 203 22.83 8.05 -4.90
N GLU A 204 22.75 7.81 -6.21
CA GLU A 204 22.45 8.79 -7.26
C GLU A 204 20.98 9.23 -7.32
N ILE A 205 20.04 8.46 -6.72
CA ILE A 205 18.61 8.79 -6.72
C ILE A 205 18.31 9.76 -5.59
N THR A 206 18.25 11.05 -5.93
CA THR A 206 17.86 12.13 -4.99
C THR A 206 16.35 12.40 -4.97
N GLU A 207 15.60 11.88 -5.95
CA GLU A 207 14.16 12.08 -6.12
C GLU A 207 13.49 10.74 -6.47
N TRP A 208 12.40 10.41 -5.77
CA TRP A 208 11.59 9.23 -6.07
C TRP A 208 10.23 9.61 -6.65
N ARG A 209 9.92 9.09 -7.82
CA ARG A 209 8.64 9.28 -8.49
C ARG A 209 7.71 8.12 -8.14
N SER A 210 6.94 8.28 -7.06
CA SER A 210 5.99 7.24 -6.61
C SER A 210 4.89 6.93 -7.62
N LYS A 211 4.67 7.86 -8.57
CA LYS A 211 3.57 7.89 -9.52
C LYS A 211 2.21 8.04 -8.86
N ASP A 212 2.16 8.51 -7.63
CA ASP A 212 0.92 8.90 -6.97
C ASP A 212 0.64 10.38 -7.27
N LEU A 213 -0.59 10.68 -7.65
CA LEU A 213 -1.05 12.03 -7.90
C LEU A 213 -1.68 12.59 -6.64
N PHE A 214 -1.38 13.86 -6.34
CA PHE A 214 -1.94 14.55 -5.19
C PHE A 214 -2.41 15.94 -5.57
N SER A 215 -3.49 16.41 -4.92
CA SER A 215 -3.90 17.81 -4.95
C SER A 215 -3.54 18.48 -3.62
N LYS A 216 -2.91 19.66 -3.68
CA LYS A 216 -2.63 20.45 -2.48
C LYS A 216 -3.93 20.90 -1.81
N HIS A 217 -4.02 20.80 -0.50
CA HIS A 217 -5.15 21.35 0.26
C HIS A 217 -5.18 22.88 0.08
N PRO A 218 -6.34 23.52 -0.15
CA PRO A 218 -6.40 24.94 -0.50
C PRO A 218 -5.70 25.88 0.49
N THR A 219 -5.75 25.55 1.79
CA THR A 219 -5.27 26.42 2.87
C THR A 219 -4.28 25.77 3.84
N LYS A 220 -4.04 24.46 3.75
CA LYS A 220 -3.19 23.71 4.70
C LYS A 220 -2.00 23.18 3.94
N ASP A 221 -0.84 23.06 4.59
CA ASP A 221 0.34 22.43 4.01
C ASP A 221 0.21 20.90 4.04
N LEU A 222 -0.80 20.40 3.31
CA LEU A 222 -1.21 19.01 3.22
C LEU A 222 -1.59 18.68 1.78
N TRP A 223 -1.54 17.38 1.45
CA TRP A 223 -1.82 16.86 0.11
C TRP A 223 -2.87 15.75 0.20
N LYS A 224 -3.88 15.81 -0.68
CA LYS A 224 -4.91 14.79 -0.82
C LYS A 224 -4.54 13.88 -1.99
N TYR A 225 -4.53 12.57 -1.76
CA TYR A 225 -4.33 11.58 -2.81
C TYR A 225 -5.47 11.62 -3.84
N GLN A 226 -5.11 11.60 -5.12
CA GLN A 226 -6.03 11.72 -6.27
C GLN A 226 -6.01 10.49 -7.19
N GLY A 227 -5.09 9.55 -6.98
CA GLY A 227 -4.96 8.34 -7.80
C GLY A 227 -3.52 8.07 -8.22
N ARG A 228 -3.35 7.12 -9.14
CA ARG A 228 -2.06 6.80 -9.75
C ARG A 228 -1.93 7.49 -11.10
N ALA A 229 -0.74 8.00 -11.42
CA ALA A 229 -0.42 8.48 -12.76
C ALA A 229 -0.51 7.35 -13.80
N ASP A 230 -0.26 6.10 -13.41
CA ASP A 230 -0.43 4.95 -14.29
C ASP A 230 -1.91 4.62 -14.61
N ASP A 231 -2.88 5.21 -13.88
CA ASP A 231 -4.32 5.04 -14.09
C ASP A 231 -4.95 6.16 -14.92
N THR A 232 -4.16 7.20 -15.26
CA THR A 232 -4.58 8.29 -16.15
C THR A 232 -4.21 7.99 -17.60
N PHE A 233 -4.95 8.55 -18.56
CA PHE A 233 -4.58 8.50 -19.97
C PHE A 233 -4.71 9.88 -20.62
N VAL A 234 -4.06 10.08 -21.75
CA VAL A 234 -4.14 11.31 -22.54
C VAL A 234 -4.88 11.00 -23.84
N MET A 235 -5.90 11.80 -24.17
CA MET A 235 -6.63 11.73 -25.45
C MET A 235 -5.89 12.50 -26.55
N ALA A 236 -6.27 12.32 -27.82
CA ALA A 236 -5.62 13.01 -28.95
C ALA A 236 -5.69 14.55 -28.85
N THR A 237 -6.82 15.06 -28.34
CA THR A 237 -7.17 16.48 -28.36
C THR A 237 -7.33 17.11 -26.98
N SER A 238 -7.14 16.34 -25.91
CA SER A 238 -7.47 16.76 -24.53
C SER A 238 -6.32 16.54 -23.55
N PRO A 239 -6.23 17.32 -22.44
CA PRO A 239 -5.34 17.02 -21.32
C PRO A 239 -5.53 15.61 -20.71
N THR A 240 -4.64 15.30 -19.77
CA THR A 240 -4.67 14.08 -18.95
C THR A 240 -6.04 13.85 -18.30
N CYS A 241 -6.63 12.70 -18.61
CA CYS A 241 -7.92 12.21 -18.15
C CYS A 241 -7.75 11.26 -16.95
N ASN A 242 -8.57 11.42 -15.91
CA ASN A 242 -8.62 10.50 -14.76
C ASN A 242 -9.98 9.77 -14.73
N PRO A 243 -10.03 8.48 -15.10
CA PRO A 243 -11.29 7.76 -15.27
C PRO A 243 -11.87 7.16 -13.99
N LEU A 244 -11.13 7.18 -12.88
CA LEU A 244 -11.48 6.41 -11.67
C LEU A 244 -12.84 6.81 -11.08
N GLY A 245 -13.22 8.09 -11.17
CA GLY A 245 -14.53 8.55 -10.72
C GLY A 245 -15.68 7.96 -11.53
N MET A 246 -15.53 7.92 -12.86
CA MET A 246 -16.53 7.34 -13.77
C MET A 246 -16.63 5.82 -13.57
N GLU A 247 -15.49 5.15 -13.48
CA GLU A 247 -15.41 3.69 -13.29
C GLU A 247 -16.05 3.25 -11.97
N ALA A 248 -15.83 4.03 -10.90
CA ALA A 248 -16.43 3.78 -9.60
C ALA A 248 -17.98 3.84 -9.65
N VAL A 249 -18.56 4.67 -10.52
CA VAL A 249 -20.01 4.71 -10.74
C VAL A 249 -20.47 3.45 -11.47
N MET A 250 -19.78 3.04 -12.53
CA MET A 250 -20.16 1.87 -13.33
C MET A 250 -20.18 0.58 -12.51
N VAL A 251 -19.16 0.35 -11.68
CA VAL A 251 -19.08 -0.87 -10.85
C VAL A 251 -20.11 -0.94 -9.71
N THR A 252 -20.94 0.09 -9.52
CA THR A 252 -22.10 0.00 -8.61
C THR A 252 -23.23 -0.86 -9.17
N HIS A 253 -23.23 -1.13 -10.48
CA HIS A 253 -24.19 -2.01 -11.11
C HIS A 253 -23.86 -3.49 -10.81
N PRO A 254 -24.82 -4.31 -10.33
CA PRO A 254 -24.56 -5.68 -9.84
C PRO A 254 -24.06 -6.65 -10.92
N ARG A 255 -24.29 -6.36 -12.21
CA ARG A 255 -23.77 -7.19 -13.30
C ARG A 255 -22.31 -6.88 -13.67
N ILE A 256 -21.78 -5.72 -13.27
CA ILE A 256 -20.43 -5.27 -13.63
C ILE A 256 -19.43 -5.75 -12.58
N ILE A 257 -18.46 -6.55 -13.03
CA ILE A 257 -17.32 -7.01 -12.24
C ILE A 257 -16.22 -5.93 -12.23
N THR A 258 -15.95 -5.32 -13.38
CA THR A 258 -14.96 -4.26 -13.53
C THR A 258 -15.32 -3.36 -14.72
N ALA A 259 -15.09 -2.06 -14.58
CA ALA A 259 -15.24 -1.09 -15.65
C ALA A 259 -13.89 -0.40 -15.90
N LEU A 260 -13.50 -0.27 -17.16
CA LEU A 260 -12.32 0.48 -17.60
C LEU A 260 -12.75 1.48 -18.67
N LEU A 261 -12.41 2.74 -18.49
CA LEU A 261 -12.55 3.74 -19.54
C LEU A 261 -11.30 3.73 -20.44
N ALA A 262 -11.50 3.61 -21.74
CA ALA A 262 -10.48 3.61 -22.77
C ALA A 262 -10.58 4.87 -23.64
N GLY A 263 -9.44 5.37 -24.13
CA GLY A 263 -9.39 6.54 -25.02
C GLY A 263 -7.99 7.14 -25.16
N HIS A 264 -6.95 6.35 -24.89
CA HIS A 264 -5.57 6.87 -24.98
C HIS A 264 -5.21 7.13 -26.45
N GLY A 265 -4.87 8.36 -26.78
CA GLY A 265 -4.56 8.76 -28.16
C GLY A 265 -5.78 8.82 -29.08
N CYS A 266 -6.99 8.68 -28.55
CA CYS A 266 -8.25 8.71 -29.30
C CYS A 266 -8.95 10.06 -29.14
N GLU A 267 -9.82 10.43 -30.09
CA GLU A 267 -10.66 11.64 -29.98
C GLU A 267 -11.89 11.43 -29.07
N LYS A 268 -12.29 10.16 -28.90
CA LYS A 268 -13.46 9.75 -28.10
C LYS A 268 -13.05 8.71 -27.06
N THR A 269 -13.83 8.61 -25.99
CA THR A 269 -13.70 7.56 -24.98
C THR A 269 -14.67 6.41 -25.26
N ALA A 270 -14.33 5.22 -24.77
CA ALA A 270 -15.18 4.03 -24.84
C ALA A 270 -15.09 3.25 -23.53
N TRP A 271 -16.17 2.56 -23.18
CA TRP A 271 -16.21 1.65 -22.04
C TRP A 271 -15.72 0.26 -22.44
N LEU A 272 -14.83 -0.31 -21.62
CA LEU A 272 -14.52 -1.73 -21.60
C LEU A 272 -15.03 -2.33 -20.27
N LEU A 273 -16.09 -3.14 -20.34
CA LEU A 273 -16.81 -3.65 -19.17
C LEU A 273 -16.64 -5.17 -19.04
N GLU A 274 -16.18 -5.61 -17.88
CA GLU A 274 -16.22 -7.02 -17.47
C GLU A 274 -17.54 -7.27 -16.73
N VAL A 275 -18.36 -8.19 -17.23
CA VAL A 275 -19.65 -8.58 -16.67
C VAL A 275 -19.72 -10.08 -16.42
N HIS A 276 -20.59 -10.49 -15.49
CA HIS A 276 -20.80 -11.91 -15.14
C HIS A 276 -21.28 -12.75 -16.34
N ASP A 277 -22.25 -12.23 -17.09
CA ASP A 277 -22.88 -12.89 -18.23
C ASP A 277 -22.71 -12.01 -19.47
N PRO A 278 -21.57 -12.10 -20.18
CA PRO A 278 -21.31 -11.26 -21.34
C PRO A 278 -22.23 -11.62 -22.52
N PRO A 279 -22.72 -10.63 -23.28
CA PRO A 279 -23.61 -10.86 -24.41
C PRO A 279 -22.88 -11.62 -25.52
N VAL A 280 -23.54 -12.63 -26.10
CA VAL A 280 -22.99 -13.43 -27.21
C VAL A 280 -23.51 -12.93 -28.56
N HIS A 281 -24.74 -12.40 -28.57
CA HIS A 281 -25.41 -11.92 -29.78
C HIS A 281 -25.74 -10.43 -29.68
N GLU A 282 -25.86 -9.75 -30.83
CA GLU A 282 -26.08 -8.30 -30.88
C GLU A 282 -27.36 -7.89 -30.12
N GLY A 283 -28.44 -8.67 -30.21
CA GLY A 283 -29.67 -8.38 -29.48
C GLY A 283 -29.53 -8.46 -27.94
N GLU A 284 -28.62 -9.30 -27.42
CA GLU A 284 -28.31 -9.33 -25.99
C GLU A 284 -27.44 -8.12 -25.60
N LYS A 285 -26.50 -7.75 -26.47
CA LYS A 285 -25.65 -6.56 -26.30
C LYS A 285 -26.50 -5.31 -26.22
N THR A 286 -27.44 -5.10 -27.15
CA THR A 286 -28.32 -3.92 -27.15
C THR A 286 -29.11 -3.82 -25.83
N LYS A 287 -29.71 -4.92 -25.37
CA LYS A 287 -30.45 -4.95 -24.11
C LYS A 287 -29.58 -4.59 -22.90
N LEU A 288 -28.37 -5.15 -22.84
CA LEU A 288 -27.43 -4.86 -21.75
C LEU A 288 -26.93 -3.41 -21.80
N VAL A 289 -26.68 -2.87 -22.99
CA VAL A 289 -26.32 -1.45 -23.15
C VAL A 289 -27.45 -0.55 -22.66
N ASP A 290 -28.70 -0.86 -23.03
CA ASP A 290 -29.88 -0.11 -22.57
C ASP A 290 -30.06 -0.19 -21.05
N GLU A 291 -29.84 -1.37 -20.46
CA GLU A 291 -29.84 -1.59 -19.00
C GLU A 291 -28.77 -0.73 -18.29
N LEU A 292 -27.56 -0.66 -18.85
CA LEU A 292 -26.43 0.05 -18.25
C LEU A 292 -26.43 1.56 -18.55
N TRP A 293 -27.20 2.03 -19.54
CA TRP A 293 -27.17 3.41 -20.00
C TRP A 293 -27.40 4.46 -18.89
N PRO A 294 -28.34 4.28 -17.94
CA PRO A 294 -28.51 5.22 -16.82
C PRO A 294 -27.25 5.36 -15.95
N TYR A 295 -26.43 4.31 -15.85
CA TYR A 295 -25.17 4.35 -15.11
C TYR A 295 -24.07 5.05 -15.92
N VAL A 296 -24.08 4.93 -17.25
CA VAL A 296 -23.20 5.71 -18.14
C VAL A 296 -23.53 7.20 -18.03
N GLU A 297 -24.81 7.56 -18.04
CA GLU A 297 -25.24 8.96 -17.85
C GLU A 297 -24.79 9.50 -16.49
N LYS A 298 -24.99 8.73 -15.41
CA LYS A 298 -24.50 9.09 -14.08
C LYS A 298 -22.97 9.17 -14.01
N ALA A 299 -22.24 8.32 -14.73
CA ALA A 299 -20.78 8.41 -14.83
C ALA A 299 -20.36 9.69 -15.59
N ASN A 300 -21.11 10.10 -16.61
CA ASN A 300 -20.87 11.33 -17.38
C ASN A 300 -21.11 12.61 -16.56
N GLU A 301 -21.95 12.58 -15.52
CA GLU A 301 -22.17 13.69 -14.59
C GLU A 301 -20.91 14.04 -13.79
N VAL A 302 -20.12 13.03 -13.41
CA VAL A 302 -18.85 13.20 -12.68
C VAL A 302 -17.63 13.31 -13.60
N ALA A 303 -17.84 13.23 -14.92
CA ALA A 303 -16.80 13.27 -15.94
C ALA A 303 -16.44 14.71 -16.35
N GLN A 304 -15.20 14.90 -16.80
CA GLN A 304 -14.85 16.07 -17.61
C GLN A 304 -15.56 15.98 -18.96
N SER A 305 -15.92 17.12 -19.56
CA SER A 305 -16.76 17.17 -20.76
C SER A 305 -16.26 16.28 -21.90
N HIS A 306 -14.95 16.24 -22.13
CA HIS A 306 -14.30 15.45 -23.19
C HIS A 306 -14.14 13.96 -22.85
N MET A 307 -14.39 13.53 -21.61
CA MET A 307 -14.32 12.12 -21.22
C MET A 307 -15.65 11.39 -21.34
N ARG A 308 -16.74 12.12 -21.60
CA ARG A 308 -18.10 11.58 -21.61
C ARG A 308 -18.28 10.57 -22.72
N VAL A 309 -18.92 9.46 -22.40
CA VAL A 309 -19.33 8.44 -23.38
C VAL A 309 -20.76 8.72 -23.77
N GLU A 310 -20.97 9.32 -24.94
CA GLU A 310 -22.29 9.75 -25.44
C GLU A 310 -22.86 8.80 -26.50
N ASP A 311 -22.07 7.83 -26.96
CA ASP A 311 -22.48 6.82 -27.95
C ASP A 311 -22.64 5.44 -27.30
N LYS A 312 -23.81 4.83 -27.49
CA LYS A 312 -24.11 3.45 -27.06
C LYS A 312 -23.22 2.41 -27.75
N GLN A 313 -22.71 2.71 -28.94
CA GLN A 313 -21.80 1.82 -29.65
C GLN A 313 -20.38 1.83 -29.05
N ALA A 314 -20.02 2.85 -28.27
CA ALA A 314 -18.74 2.95 -27.58
C ALA A 314 -18.66 2.12 -26.28
N ILE A 315 -19.36 0.98 -26.24
CA ILE A 315 -19.35 0.03 -25.12
C ILE A 315 -18.93 -1.36 -25.61
N VAL A 316 -17.80 -1.82 -25.10
CA VAL A 316 -17.21 -3.13 -25.35
C VAL A 316 -17.33 -3.97 -24.08
N PHE A 317 -17.70 -5.24 -24.23
CA PHE A 317 -17.81 -6.20 -23.12
C PHE A 317 -16.70 -7.25 -23.18
N ASN A 318 -16.40 -7.88 -22.05
CA ASN A 318 -15.53 -9.06 -22.02
C ASN A 318 -16.12 -10.22 -22.84
N GLN A 319 -15.26 -11.10 -23.33
CA GLN A 319 -15.68 -12.35 -23.98
C GLN A 319 -15.99 -13.43 -22.93
N LYS A 320 -16.93 -14.34 -23.24
CA LYS A 320 -17.29 -15.46 -22.35
C LYS A 320 -16.06 -16.31 -22.02
N GLY A 321 -15.78 -16.49 -20.73
CA GLY A 321 -14.62 -17.25 -20.23
C GLY A 321 -13.28 -16.48 -20.28
N LYS A 322 -13.25 -15.23 -20.77
CA LYS A 322 -12.06 -14.37 -20.81
C LYS A 322 -12.18 -13.24 -19.79
N SER A 323 -11.81 -13.55 -18.54
CA SER A 323 -11.69 -12.54 -17.49
C SER A 323 -10.55 -11.57 -17.76
N PHE A 324 -10.65 -10.35 -17.21
CA PHE A 324 -9.56 -9.39 -17.32
C PHE A 324 -8.32 -9.88 -16.57
N PRO A 325 -7.11 -9.62 -17.09
CA PRO A 325 -5.87 -10.00 -16.42
C PRO A 325 -5.80 -9.30 -15.07
N ARG A 326 -5.65 -10.09 -14.00
CA ARG A 326 -5.56 -9.59 -12.62
C ARG A 326 -4.16 -9.88 -12.07
N ALA A 327 -3.69 -9.03 -11.17
CA ALA A 327 -2.51 -9.32 -10.36
C ALA A 327 -2.85 -10.37 -9.28
N GLY A 328 -1.85 -10.92 -8.58
CA GLY A 328 -2.07 -11.91 -7.52
C GLY A 328 -3.03 -11.50 -6.39
N LYS A 329 -3.31 -10.19 -6.23
CA LYS A 329 -4.29 -9.63 -5.28
C LYS A 329 -5.70 -9.42 -5.86
N GLY A 330 -5.96 -9.85 -7.08
CA GLY A 330 -7.25 -9.70 -7.76
C GLY A 330 -7.50 -8.34 -8.41
N SER A 331 -6.59 -7.36 -8.32
CA SER A 331 -6.74 -6.08 -9.02
C SER A 331 -6.52 -6.24 -10.53
N VAL A 332 -7.36 -5.61 -11.35
CA VAL A 332 -7.20 -5.64 -12.81
C VAL A 332 -5.93 -4.90 -13.24
N GLN A 333 -5.18 -5.51 -14.14
CA GLN A 333 -4.01 -4.92 -14.78
C GLN A 333 -4.46 -4.12 -16.02
N ARG A 334 -4.89 -2.86 -15.81
CA ARG A 334 -5.50 -1.99 -16.83
C ARG A 334 -4.81 -2.05 -18.19
N LYS A 335 -3.48 -1.82 -18.24
CA LYS A 335 -2.73 -1.81 -19.51
C LYS A 335 -2.84 -3.14 -20.27
N LEU A 336 -2.72 -4.27 -19.56
CA LEU A 336 -2.87 -5.59 -20.16
C LEU A 336 -4.31 -5.88 -20.58
N ALA A 337 -5.29 -5.41 -19.80
CA ALA A 337 -6.71 -5.57 -20.13
C ALA A 337 -7.07 -4.78 -21.39
N LEU A 338 -6.69 -3.51 -21.48
CA LEU A 338 -6.93 -2.67 -22.66
C LEU A 338 -6.23 -3.23 -23.90
N ALA A 339 -4.96 -3.65 -23.79
CA ALA A 339 -4.24 -4.26 -24.90
C ALA A 339 -4.88 -5.58 -25.38
N ALA A 340 -5.46 -6.37 -24.46
CA ALA A 340 -6.14 -7.62 -24.81
C ALA A 340 -7.47 -7.44 -25.58
N TYR A 341 -7.97 -6.20 -25.67
CA TYR A 341 -9.19 -5.78 -26.35
C TYR A 341 -8.95 -4.60 -27.30
N GLU A 342 -7.70 -4.37 -27.72
CA GLU A 342 -7.31 -3.23 -28.56
C GLU A 342 -8.10 -3.20 -29.87
N LYS A 343 -8.26 -4.35 -30.53
CA LYS A 343 -9.02 -4.45 -31.80
C LYS A 343 -10.49 -4.07 -31.65
N GLU A 344 -11.13 -4.51 -30.57
CA GLU A 344 -12.52 -4.18 -30.28
C GLU A 344 -12.67 -2.70 -29.94
N LEU A 345 -11.72 -2.13 -29.21
CA LEU A 345 -11.70 -0.70 -28.87
C LEU A 345 -11.44 0.18 -30.10
N ASP A 346 -10.49 -0.19 -30.96
CA ASP A 346 -10.22 0.52 -32.22
C ASP A 346 -11.46 0.62 -33.10
N SER A 347 -12.28 -0.44 -33.14
CA SER A 347 -13.51 -0.47 -33.94
C SER A 347 -14.58 0.52 -33.46
N VAL A 348 -14.55 0.93 -32.19
CA VAL A 348 -15.51 1.89 -31.61
C VAL A 348 -14.92 3.29 -31.42
N HIS A 349 -13.60 3.43 -31.52
CA HIS A 349 -12.90 4.72 -31.53
C HIS A 349 -12.74 5.33 -32.92
N SER A 350 -13.00 4.54 -33.97
CA SER A 350 -12.90 4.95 -35.39
C SER A 350 -14.02 5.88 -35.86
#